data_AF-A0A2V6B5Y6-F1
#
_entry.id   AF-A0A2V6B5Y6-F1
#
_cell.length_a   1.000
_cell.length_b   1.000
_cell.length_c   1.000
_cell.angle_alpha   90.00
_cell.angle_beta   90.00
_cell.angle_gamma   90.00
#
_symmetry.space_group_name_H-M   'P 1'
#
loop_
_entity.id
_entity.type
_entity.pdbx_description
1 polymer ?
#
loop_
_entity_poly.entity_id
_entity_poly.type
_entity_poly.pdbx_seq_one_letter_code
_entity_poly.pdbx_strand_id
1 'polypeptide(L)'
;MLKLAYYFTRKQFGKVLTPVKVHSARLPAAFGLFYAKIGKLDQKLTLPPETVLLIRQQVARLNLCLFCMDIGRAFANKAMMKEAKFDALDQYRTSTQFTDAERAALDYVTELTRDKKVKPDTFARMARHYSEREICEIVWLVASEHLYNMTNIGLNIHSDMLCDISKKRKAV
;
A
#
# COMPACT_ATOMS: atom_id res chain seq x y z
N MET A 1 -17.30 15.52 11.19
CA MET A 1 -16.54 14.44 10.51
C MET A 1 -15.05 14.38 10.89
N LEU A 2 -14.30 15.50 10.87
CA LEU A 2 -12.86 15.47 11.17
C LEU A 2 -12.50 14.94 12.58
N LYS A 3 -13.24 15.36 13.63
CA LYS A 3 -13.08 14.83 15.00
C LYS A 3 -13.21 13.30 15.06
N LEU A 4 -14.14 12.74 14.27
CA LEU A 4 -14.36 11.30 14.20
C LEU A 4 -13.21 10.58 13.48
N ALA A 5 -12.71 11.15 12.37
CA ALA A 5 -11.51 10.64 11.70
C ALA A 5 -10.26 10.67 12.62
N TYR A 6 -10.11 11.74 13.41
CA TYR A 6 -9.03 11.86 14.40
C TYR A 6 -9.15 10.80 15.51
N TYR A 7 -10.36 10.55 15.99
CA TYR A 7 -10.61 9.50 16.98
C TYR A 7 -10.24 8.12 16.44
N PHE A 8 -10.71 7.75 15.25
CA PHE A 8 -10.43 6.43 14.67
C PHE A 8 -8.94 6.22 14.37
N THR A 9 -8.26 7.23 13.83
CA THR A 9 -6.81 7.16 13.58
C THR A 9 -6.02 6.98 14.88
N ARG A 10 -6.34 7.74 15.94
CA ARG A 10 -5.72 7.55 17.27
C ARG A 10 -5.96 6.15 17.82
N LYS A 11 -7.19 5.64 17.72
CA LYS A 11 -7.53 4.29 18.19
C LYS A 11 -6.69 3.23 17.44
N GLN A 12 -6.66 3.29 16.12
CA GLN A 12 -6.01 2.28 15.29
C GLN A 12 -4.48 2.37 15.27
N PHE A 13 -3.92 3.58 15.25
CA PHE A 13 -2.49 3.83 15.01
C PHE A 13 -1.77 4.50 16.19
N GLY A 14 -2.47 4.84 17.27
CA GLY A 14 -1.89 5.53 18.44
C GLY A 14 -1.63 7.02 18.25
N LYS A 15 -1.84 7.55 17.05
CA LYS A 15 -1.75 8.98 16.73
C LYS A 15 -2.71 9.34 15.59
N VAL A 16 -2.96 10.63 15.41
CA VAL A 16 -3.63 11.12 14.20
C VAL A 16 -2.61 11.09 13.07
N LEU A 17 -2.94 10.37 12.00
CA LEU A 17 -2.09 10.24 10.82
C LEU A 17 -1.86 11.62 10.18
N THR A 18 -0.62 11.87 9.74
CA THR A 18 -0.23 13.14 9.15
C THR A 18 -1.03 13.53 7.90
N PRO A 19 -1.35 12.63 6.95
CA PRO A 19 -2.25 12.95 5.84
C PRO A 19 -3.63 13.43 6.28
N VAL A 20 -4.15 12.91 7.40
CA VAL A 20 -5.45 13.32 7.94
C VAL A 20 -5.37 14.72 8.57
N LYS A 21 -4.25 15.05 9.25
CA LYS A 21 -4.00 16.38 9.83
C LYS A 21 -3.69 17.46 8.78
N VAL A 22 -3.03 17.06 7.69
CA VAL A 22 -2.53 17.99 6.67
C VAL A 22 -3.53 18.14 5.54
N HIS A 23 -3.79 17.05 4.80
CA HIS A 23 -4.61 17.07 3.60
C HIS A 23 -6.11 17.08 3.93
N SER A 24 -6.61 16.06 4.63
CA SER A 24 -8.06 15.92 4.88
C SER A 24 -8.65 17.02 5.77
N ALA A 25 -7.83 17.69 6.59
CA ALA A 25 -8.28 18.78 7.44
C ALA A 25 -8.51 20.11 6.68
N ARG A 26 -7.98 20.24 5.45
CA ARG A 26 -7.99 21.50 4.67
C ARG A 26 -8.88 21.44 3.44
N LEU A 27 -9.42 20.27 3.11
CA LEU A 27 -10.32 20.08 1.97
C LEU A 27 -11.76 19.84 2.43
N PRO A 28 -12.75 20.10 1.56
CA PRO A 28 -14.13 19.70 1.81
C PRO A 28 -14.24 18.22 2.21
N ALA A 29 -15.21 17.90 3.07
CA ALA A 29 -15.36 16.55 3.62
C ALA A 29 -15.49 15.44 2.56
N ALA A 30 -16.02 15.78 1.37
CA ALA A 30 -16.12 14.87 0.24
C ALA A 30 -14.77 14.24 -0.15
N PHE A 31 -13.67 14.99 -0.06
CA PHE A 31 -12.33 14.45 -0.31
C PHE A 31 -11.97 13.39 0.74
N GLY A 32 -12.14 13.68 2.03
CA GLY A 32 -11.91 12.67 3.08
C GLY A 32 -12.77 11.40 2.92
N LEU A 33 -14.03 11.57 2.51
CA LEU A 33 -14.94 10.46 2.21
C LEU A 33 -14.49 9.65 0.99
N PHE A 34 -13.90 10.28 -0.02
CA PHE A 34 -13.31 9.60 -1.17
C PHE A 34 -12.15 8.69 -0.76
N TYR A 35 -11.19 9.17 0.05
CA TYR A 35 -10.10 8.32 0.58
C TYR A 35 -10.66 7.16 1.42
N ALA A 36 -11.68 7.40 2.25
CA ALA A 36 -12.35 6.34 3.00
C ALA A 36 -13.06 5.33 2.08
N LYS A 37 -13.60 5.78 0.95
CA LYS A 37 -14.22 4.91 -0.06
C LYS A 37 -13.19 4.02 -0.74
N ILE A 38 -11.99 4.52 -1.06
CA ILE A 38 -10.89 3.68 -1.60
C ILE A 38 -10.60 2.53 -0.62
N GLY A 39 -10.42 2.82 0.68
CA GLY A 39 -10.21 1.77 1.67
C GLY A 39 -11.37 0.76 1.82
N LYS A 40 -12.62 1.17 1.54
CA LYS A 40 -13.76 0.25 1.47
C LYS A 40 -13.78 -0.58 0.19
N LEU A 41 -13.27 -0.05 -0.93
CA LEU A 41 -13.15 -0.78 -2.19
C LEU A 41 -12.05 -1.84 -2.09
N ASP A 42 -10.97 -1.56 -1.37
CA ASP A 42 -9.92 -2.55 -1.10
C ASP A 42 -10.46 -3.80 -0.36
N GLN A 43 -11.52 -3.66 0.43
CA GLN A 43 -12.20 -4.79 1.11
C GLN A 43 -13.05 -5.64 0.17
N LYS A 44 -13.18 -5.24 -1.10
CA LYS A 44 -13.94 -5.96 -2.15
C LYS A 44 -13.04 -6.68 -3.15
N LEU A 45 -11.73 -6.56 -2.98
CA LEU A 45 -10.75 -7.28 -3.81
C LEU A 45 -10.84 -8.78 -3.52
N THR A 46 -10.63 -9.57 -4.57
CA THR A 46 -10.52 -11.02 -4.51
C THR A 46 -9.09 -11.51 -4.36
N LEU A 47 -8.11 -10.66 -4.67
CA LEU A 47 -6.69 -10.93 -4.43
C LEU A 47 -6.40 -11.33 -2.98
N PRO A 48 -5.45 -12.25 -2.73
CA PRO A 48 -4.98 -12.55 -1.39
C PRO A 48 -4.53 -11.28 -0.65
N PRO A 49 -4.88 -11.09 0.63
CA PRO A 49 -4.48 -9.91 1.40
C PRO A 49 -2.97 -9.66 1.42
N GLU A 50 -2.19 -10.74 1.39
CA GLU A 50 -0.74 -10.71 1.29
C GLU A 50 -0.28 -10.06 -0.02
N THR A 51 -0.82 -10.52 -1.16
CA THR A 51 -0.53 -9.96 -2.49
C THR A 51 -0.91 -8.49 -2.59
N VAL A 52 -2.06 -8.10 -2.01
CA VAL A 52 -2.48 -6.69 -1.94
C VAL A 52 -1.43 -5.83 -1.23
N LEU A 53 -0.94 -6.29 -0.08
CA LEU A 53 0.07 -5.56 0.70
C LEU A 53 1.42 -5.49 -0.03
N LEU A 54 1.85 -6.57 -0.68
CA LEU A 54 3.09 -6.60 -1.46
C LEU A 54 3.05 -5.60 -2.64
N ILE A 55 1.93 -5.55 -3.37
CA ILE A 55 1.75 -4.63 -4.49
C ILE A 55 1.80 -3.18 -4.01
N ARG A 56 1.01 -2.81 -2.99
CA ARG A 56 1.02 -1.45 -2.44
C ARG A 56 2.40 -1.05 -1.96
N GLN A 57 3.08 -1.94 -1.24
CA GLN A 57 4.43 -1.67 -0.75
C GLN A 57 5.44 -1.49 -1.89
N GLN A 58 5.32 -2.28 -2.95
CA GLN A 58 6.20 -2.18 -4.11
C GLN A 58 6.08 -0.83 -4.79
N VAL A 59 4.84 -0.36 -5.03
CA VAL A 59 4.57 0.95 -5.63
C VAL A 59 5.07 2.07 -4.72
N ALA A 60 4.74 2.02 -3.43
CA ALA A 60 5.19 3.01 -2.44
C ALA A 60 6.72 3.13 -2.39
N ARG A 61 7.42 2.00 -2.45
CA ARG A 61 8.90 1.98 -2.46
C ARG A 61 9.47 2.57 -3.74
N LEU A 62 8.95 2.19 -4.91
CA LEU A 62 9.44 2.71 -6.19
C LEU A 62 9.23 4.23 -6.30
N ASN A 63 8.14 4.74 -5.72
CA ASN A 63 7.84 6.16 -5.66
C ASN A 63 8.48 6.88 -4.46
N LEU A 64 9.20 6.18 -3.58
CA LEU A 64 9.83 6.72 -2.36
C LEU A 64 8.85 7.42 -1.40
N CYS A 65 7.59 6.99 -1.34
CA CYS A 65 6.63 7.53 -0.38
C CYS A 65 6.88 6.98 1.04
N LEU A 66 7.67 7.70 1.85
CA LEU A 66 8.05 7.26 3.21
C LEU A 66 6.85 6.98 4.12
N PHE A 67 5.81 7.83 4.05
CA PHE A 67 4.58 7.59 4.81
C PHE A 67 3.89 6.27 4.39
N CYS A 68 3.79 6.05 3.08
CA CYS A 68 3.10 4.90 2.51
C CYS A 68 3.85 3.60 2.83
N MET A 69 5.19 3.64 2.81
CA MET A 69 6.04 2.53 3.24
C MET A 69 5.88 2.22 4.73
N ASP A 70 5.81 3.24 5.59
CA ASP A 70 5.64 3.08 7.04
C ASP A 70 4.26 2.50 7.39
N ILE A 71 3.18 3.05 6.82
CA ILE A 71 1.83 2.53 7.07
C ILE A 71 1.65 1.12 6.49
N GLY A 72 2.24 0.83 5.32
CA GLY A 72 2.24 -0.51 4.72
C GLY A 72 2.90 -1.54 5.64
N ARG A 73 4.06 -1.22 6.21
CA ARG A 73 4.74 -2.07 7.19
C ARG A 73 3.93 -2.24 8.48
N ALA A 74 3.30 -1.17 8.97
CA ALA A 74 2.42 -1.27 10.14
C ALA A 74 1.21 -2.20 9.90
N PHE A 75 0.67 -2.24 8.67
CA PHE A 75 -0.36 -3.21 8.30
C PHE A 75 0.17 -4.63 8.19
N ALA A 76 1.32 -4.84 7.55
CA ALA A 76 1.96 -6.16 7.45
C ALA A 76 2.20 -6.78 8.84
N ASN A 77 2.71 -5.98 9.78
CA ASN A 77 2.93 -6.39 11.17
C ASN A 77 1.64 -6.78 11.92
N LYS A 78 0.52 -6.11 11.61
CA LYS A 78 -0.80 -6.43 12.19
C LYS A 78 -1.41 -7.67 11.57
N ALA A 79 -1.19 -7.88 10.27
CA ALA A 79 -1.66 -9.07 9.55
C ALA A 79 -0.82 -10.33 9.85
N MET A 80 0.18 -10.23 10.73
CA MET A 80 1.13 -11.31 11.03
C MET A 80 1.81 -11.88 9.78
N MET A 81 1.98 -11.05 8.75
CA MET A 81 2.82 -11.42 7.61
C MET A 81 4.24 -11.66 8.10
N LYS A 82 4.93 -12.64 7.49
CA LYS A 82 6.33 -12.94 7.80
C LYS A 82 7.16 -11.68 7.51
N GLU A 83 7.68 -11.05 8.56
CA GLU A 83 8.49 -9.82 8.47
C GLU A 83 9.64 -10.01 7.45
N ALA A 84 10.26 -11.19 7.44
CA ALA A 84 11.28 -11.60 6.50
C ALA A 84 10.89 -11.48 5.01
N LYS A 85 9.62 -11.71 4.64
CA LYS A 85 9.18 -11.58 3.24
C LYS A 85 9.01 -10.12 2.84
N PHE A 86 8.47 -9.30 3.73
CA PHE A 86 8.33 -7.87 3.50
C PHE A 86 9.69 -7.17 3.41
N ASP A 87 10.66 -7.61 4.22
CA ASP A 87 12.05 -7.12 4.16
C ASP A 87 12.78 -7.57 2.89
N ALA A 88 12.50 -8.79 2.41
CA ALA A 88 13.08 -9.31 1.16
C ALA A 88 12.41 -8.78 -0.12
N LEU A 89 11.46 -7.84 -0.01
CA LEU A 89 10.71 -7.33 -1.17
C LEU A 89 11.63 -6.66 -2.19
N ASP A 90 12.78 -6.10 -1.81
CA ASP A 90 13.74 -5.48 -2.74
C ASP A 90 14.42 -6.52 -3.63
N GLN A 91 14.52 -7.74 -3.12
CA GLN A 91 15.14 -8.90 -3.74
C GLN A 91 14.10 -9.95 -4.16
N TYR A 92 12.84 -9.55 -4.40
CA TYR A 92 11.75 -10.48 -4.70
C TYR A 92 12.01 -11.41 -5.89
N ARG A 93 12.87 -10.98 -6.83
CA ARG A 93 13.24 -11.76 -8.02
C ARG A 93 14.12 -12.95 -7.72
N THR A 94 14.86 -12.96 -6.62
CA THR A 94 15.80 -14.02 -6.24
C THR A 94 15.44 -14.67 -4.90
N SER A 95 14.72 -13.97 -4.02
CA SER A 95 14.31 -14.46 -2.71
C SER A 95 13.35 -15.64 -2.79
N THR A 96 13.59 -16.72 -2.04
CA THR A 96 12.72 -17.91 -1.99
C THR A 96 11.37 -17.67 -1.28
N GLN A 97 11.16 -16.50 -0.70
CA GLN A 97 9.93 -16.14 0.01
C GLN A 97 8.75 -15.84 -0.93
N PHE A 98 9.00 -15.66 -2.23
CA PHE A 98 8.01 -15.25 -3.22
C PHE A 98 7.67 -16.37 -4.19
N THR A 99 6.37 -16.60 -4.37
CA THR A 99 5.83 -17.49 -5.39
C THR A 99 5.99 -16.91 -6.80
N ASP A 100 5.85 -17.74 -7.82
CA ASP A 100 5.93 -17.28 -9.22
C ASP A 100 4.82 -16.28 -9.57
N ALA A 101 3.62 -16.50 -9.04
CA ALA A 101 2.50 -15.57 -9.20
C ALA A 101 2.84 -14.19 -8.62
N GLU A 102 3.38 -14.14 -7.39
CA GLU A 102 3.78 -12.89 -6.74
C GLU A 102 4.91 -12.19 -7.51
N ARG A 103 5.91 -12.93 -8.00
CA ARG A 103 6.97 -12.34 -8.84
C ARG A 103 6.40 -11.76 -10.12
N ALA A 104 5.48 -12.45 -10.78
CA ALA A 104 4.85 -11.97 -12.00
C ALA A 104 4.06 -10.68 -11.77
N ALA A 105 3.28 -10.61 -10.69
CA ALA A 105 2.59 -9.38 -10.28
C ALA A 105 3.57 -8.25 -9.94
N LEU A 106 4.63 -8.54 -9.17
CA LEU A 106 5.61 -7.54 -8.77
C LEU A 106 6.43 -7.00 -9.96
N ASP A 107 6.76 -7.84 -10.95
CA ASP A 107 7.39 -7.39 -12.20
C ASP A 107 6.47 -6.47 -12.98
N TYR A 108 5.21 -6.87 -13.17
CA TYR A 108 4.19 -6.04 -13.82
C TYR A 108 4.04 -4.67 -13.14
N VAL A 109 3.85 -4.68 -11.82
CA VAL A 109 3.71 -3.47 -11.00
C VAL A 109 4.96 -2.61 -11.06
N THR A 110 6.14 -3.22 -11.11
CA THR A 110 7.42 -2.51 -11.20
C THR A 110 7.55 -1.75 -12.52
N GLU A 111 7.30 -2.43 -13.64
CA GLU A 111 7.30 -1.79 -14.96
C GLU A 111 6.23 -0.70 -15.06
N LEU A 112 4.98 -1.00 -14.68
CA LEU A 112 3.90 -0.03 -14.75
C LEU A 112 4.17 1.22 -13.89
N THR A 113 4.74 1.03 -12.69
CA THR A 113 5.03 2.15 -11.78
C THR A 113 6.18 3.00 -12.30
N ARG A 114 7.30 2.40 -12.70
CA ARG A 114 8.50 3.15 -13.09
C ARG A 114 8.37 3.72 -14.50
N ASP A 115 7.93 2.89 -15.44
CA ASP A 115 8.07 3.14 -16.87
C ASP A 115 6.74 3.64 -17.50
N LYS A 116 5.64 3.60 -16.74
CA LYS A 116 4.26 3.90 -17.18
C LYS A 116 3.84 3.09 -18.42
N LYS A 117 4.53 1.98 -18.65
CA LYS A 117 4.39 1.05 -19.75
C LYS A 117 4.74 -0.33 -19.23
N VAL A 118 4.14 -1.35 -19.82
CA VAL A 118 4.42 -2.75 -19.50
C VAL A 118 4.73 -3.48 -20.80
N LYS A 119 5.79 -4.30 -20.78
CA LYS A 119 6.14 -5.14 -21.93
C LYS A 119 5.06 -6.22 -22.15
N PRO A 120 4.75 -6.58 -23.41
CA PRO A 120 3.79 -7.64 -23.70
C PRO A 120 4.09 -8.95 -22.95
N ASP A 121 5.35 -9.36 -22.89
CA ASP A 121 5.76 -10.59 -22.19
C ASP A 121 5.55 -10.50 -20.67
N THR A 122 5.78 -9.33 -20.07
CA THR A 122 5.54 -9.09 -18.63
C THR A 122 4.05 -9.17 -18.32
N PHE A 123 3.20 -8.55 -19.16
CA PHE A 123 1.75 -8.69 -19.05
C PHE A 123 1.31 -10.15 -19.20
N ALA A 124 1.77 -10.82 -20.26
CA ALA A 124 1.41 -12.21 -20.56
C ALA A 124 1.82 -13.17 -19.43
N ARG A 125 2.98 -12.96 -18.81
CA ARG A 125 3.42 -13.73 -17.64
C ARG A 125 2.50 -13.54 -16.44
N MET A 126 2.15 -12.30 -16.09
CA MET A 126 1.20 -12.03 -15.01
C MET A 126 -0.17 -12.66 -15.32
N ALA A 127 -0.66 -12.53 -16.56
CA ALA A 127 -1.96 -13.04 -16.96
C ALA A 127 -2.10 -14.58 -16.91
N ARG A 128 -0.98 -15.32 -16.82
CA ARG A 128 -1.00 -16.78 -16.57
C ARG A 128 -1.39 -17.14 -15.13
N HIS A 129 -1.25 -16.21 -14.19
CA HIS A 129 -1.46 -16.47 -12.76
C HIS A 129 -2.72 -15.81 -12.19
N TYR A 130 -3.27 -14.80 -12.86
CA TYR A 130 -4.37 -13.98 -12.36
C TYR A 130 -5.52 -13.94 -13.35
N SER A 131 -6.74 -14.02 -12.83
CA SER A 131 -7.96 -13.80 -13.62
C SER A 131 -8.06 -12.36 -14.14
N GLU A 132 -8.89 -12.12 -15.16
CA GLU A 132 -9.13 -10.77 -15.70
C GLU A 132 -9.57 -9.77 -14.61
N ARG A 133 -10.39 -10.24 -13.66
CA ARG A 133 -10.79 -9.46 -12.50
C ARG A 133 -9.59 -9.09 -11.64
N GLU A 134 -8.77 -10.07 -11.26
CA GLU A 134 -7.59 -9.83 -10.41
C GLU A 134 -6.57 -8.92 -11.10
N ILE A 135 -6.42 -9.00 -12.42
CA ILE A 135 -5.58 -8.07 -13.19
C ILE A 135 -6.10 -6.64 -13.04
N CYS A 136 -7.41 -6.41 -13.15
CA CYS A 136 -8.01 -5.11 -12.91
C CYS A 136 -7.79 -4.64 -11.45
N GLU A 137 -7.86 -5.55 -10.49
CA GLU A 137 -7.57 -5.28 -9.07
C GLU A 137 -6.10 -4.88 -8.86
N ILE A 138 -5.14 -5.52 -9.54
CA ILE A 138 -3.71 -5.15 -9.52
C ILE A 138 -3.53 -3.71 -10.03
N VAL A 139 -4.16 -3.36 -11.16
CA VAL A 139 -4.10 -1.99 -11.72
C VAL A 139 -4.74 -0.98 -10.78
N TRP A 140 -5.88 -1.31 -10.16
CA TRP A 140 -6.52 -0.49 -9.14
C TRP A 140 -5.58 -0.19 -7.96
N LEU A 141 -4.86 -1.20 -7.47
CA LEU A 141 -3.89 -1.03 -6.40
C LEU A 141 -2.77 -0.08 -6.83
N VAL A 142 -2.22 -0.23 -8.04
CA VAL A 142 -1.19 0.68 -8.57
C VAL A 142 -1.72 2.12 -8.66
N ALA A 143 -2.90 2.33 -9.24
CA ALA A 143 -3.46 3.65 -9.45
C ALA A 143 -3.80 4.35 -8.12
N SER A 144 -4.49 3.64 -7.21
CA SER A 144 -4.85 4.19 -5.90
C SER A 144 -3.63 4.43 -5.00
N GLU A 145 -2.58 3.61 -5.12
CA GLU A 145 -1.33 3.85 -4.40
C GLU A 145 -0.58 5.06 -4.96
N HIS A 146 -0.58 5.30 -6.27
CA HIS A 146 -0.04 6.54 -6.84
C HIS A 146 -0.75 7.79 -6.31
N LEU A 147 -2.07 7.74 -6.17
CA LEU A 147 -2.84 8.84 -5.55
C LEU A 147 -2.32 9.12 -4.13
N TYR A 148 -2.11 8.09 -3.31
CA TYR A 148 -1.57 8.24 -1.97
C TYR A 148 -0.14 8.77 -1.99
N ASN A 149 0.72 8.19 -2.84
CA ASN A 149 2.12 8.56 -2.94
C ASN A 149 2.26 10.03 -3.33
N MET A 150 1.60 10.46 -4.41
CA MET A 150 1.69 11.84 -4.91
C MET A 150 1.11 12.84 -3.92
N THR A 151 0.01 12.49 -3.24
CA THR A 151 -0.56 13.35 -2.20
C THR A 151 0.43 13.55 -1.05
N ASN A 152 1.05 12.48 -0.57
CA ASN A 152 1.99 12.57 0.56
C ASN A 152 3.30 13.24 0.16
N ILE A 153 3.87 12.87 -0.98
CA ILE A 153 5.12 13.46 -1.51
C ILE A 153 4.91 14.95 -1.81
N GLY A 154 3.84 15.31 -2.52
CA GLY A 154 3.54 16.70 -2.88
C GLY A 154 3.28 17.61 -1.67
N LEU A 155 2.92 17.03 -0.52
CA LEU A 155 2.73 17.75 0.75
C LEU A 155 3.91 17.61 1.71
N ASN A 156 5.02 17.04 1.27
CA ASN A 156 6.21 16.77 2.08
C ASN A 156 5.90 15.97 3.37
N ILE A 157 4.99 15.00 3.26
CA ILE A 157 4.61 14.12 4.37
C ILE A 157 5.55 12.92 4.39
N HIS A 158 6.37 12.86 5.43
CA HIS A 158 7.27 11.74 5.70
C HIS A 158 6.62 10.67 6.61
N SER A 159 7.42 9.68 7.02
CA SER A 159 7.05 8.61 7.95
C SER A 159 6.38 9.15 9.22
N ASP A 160 5.36 8.44 9.71
CA ASP A 160 4.72 8.74 10.99
C ASP A 160 5.30 7.89 12.14
N MET A 161 6.32 7.08 11.87
CA MET A 161 6.95 6.12 12.79
C MET A 161 5.94 5.12 13.35
N LEU A 162 5.00 4.67 12.53
CA LEU A 162 3.89 3.79 12.93
C LEU A 162 4.37 2.42 13.40
N CYS A 163 5.47 1.92 12.82
CA CYS A 163 6.08 0.66 13.24
C CYS A 163 6.58 0.70 14.69
N ASP A 164 7.20 1.79 15.11
CA ASP A 164 7.73 1.94 16.48
C ASP A 164 6.60 2.00 17.50
N ILE A 165 5.49 2.65 17.15
CA ILE A 165 4.29 2.72 17.99
C ILE A 165 3.69 1.31 18.15
N SER A 166 3.66 0.51 17.08
CA SER A 166 3.17 -0.87 17.14
C SER A 166 4.07 -1.75 18.01
N LYS A 167 5.40 -1.59 17.93
CA LYS A 167 6.35 -2.37 18.76
C LYS A 167 6.19 -2.01 20.24
N LYS A 168 6.10 -0.72 20.59
CA LYS A 168 5.89 -0.27 21.98
C LYS A 168 4.60 -0.81 22.59
N ARG A 169 3.51 -0.90 21.83
CA ARG A 169 2.23 -1.48 22.32
C ARG A 169 2.28 -2.98 22.60
N LYS A 170 3.18 -3.74 21.96
CA LYS A 170 3.35 -5.17 22.24
C LYS A 170 4.24 -5.44 23.46
N ALA A 171 5.00 -4.44 23.90
CA ALA A 171 5.94 -4.54 25.02
C ALA A 171 5.33 -4.12 26.37
N VAL A 172 4.04 -3.73 26.38
CA VAL A 172 3.23 -3.35 27.56
C VAL A 172 2.09 -4.34 27.65
#